data_AF-A0A8H5NDX0-F1
#
_entry.id   AF-A0A8H5NDX0-F1
#
_cell.length_a   1.000
_cell.length_b   1.000
_cell.length_c   1.000
_cell.angle_alpha   90.00
_cell.angle_beta   90.00
_cell.angle_gamma   90.00
#
_symmetry.space_group_name_H-M   'P 1'
#
loop_
_entity.id
_entity.type
_entity.pdbx_description
1 polymer ?
#
loop_
_entity_poly.entity_id
_entity_poly.type
_entity_poly.pdbx_seq_one_letter_code
_entity_poly.pdbx_strand_id
1 'polypeptide(L)'
;MSDKASSPKKSPKSPSSGASEVVLHDAGHWAALAQDEQDEDADSSLGVDTESSTASMTSSILNYRTIKGRTYHSERGNAEYWASNDAQQNEAMDIIHHFLVLTLGGKLHLAPLKDDIKTVLDVGTGTGIWAIDFADEHPQAEVIGTDISPIQPSWVPPNVKFEIEDCTQPWTFSPDSFDFIYMRYLYGSISDWSALFHEAFRSCKPGGWVESFEASAMLESDDDTVKEGSAMSEWGKFFIEGGKRLGRTFTILDDDLQKKGMEDAGFTDIQTRDFKATSHR
;
A
#
# COMPACT_ATOMS: atom_id res chain seq x y z
N MET A 1 -67.69 -29.74 15.73
CA MET A 1 -66.84 -30.16 16.87
C MET A 1 -65.41 -29.82 16.52
N SER A 2 -64.91 -28.79 17.21
CA SER A 2 -63.52 -28.41 17.51
C SER A 2 -62.41 -28.53 16.48
N ASP A 3 -61.89 -27.35 16.14
CA ASP A 3 -60.58 -27.05 15.59
C ASP A 3 -59.41 -27.72 16.34
N LYS A 4 -58.38 -28.12 15.57
CA LYS A 4 -56.98 -28.09 16.01
C LYS A 4 -56.07 -27.88 14.80
N ALA A 5 -55.90 -26.62 14.43
CA ALA A 5 -54.79 -26.19 13.59
C ALA A 5 -53.50 -26.25 14.42
N SER A 6 -52.53 -27.07 13.98
CA SER A 6 -51.19 -27.14 14.57
C SER A 6 -50.32 -26.05 13.96
N SER A 7 -49.82 -25.14 14.78
CA SER A 7 -48.89 -24.06 14.39
C SER A 7 -47.55 -24.62 13.90
N PRO A 8 -46.95 -24.09 12.82
CA PRO A 8 -45.57 -24.40 12.48
C PRO A 8 -44.60 -23.74 13.48
N LYS A 9 -43.58 -24.50 13.87
CA LYS A 9 -42.51 -24.13 14.81
C LYS A 9 -41.75 -22.88 14.32
N LYS A 10 -41.45 -21.97 15.25
CA LYS A 10 -40.58 -20.81 15.06
C LYS A 10 -39.22 -21.25 14.50
N SER A 11 -38.80 -20.59 13.42
CA SER A 11 -37.45 -20.65 12.86
C SER A 11 -36.40 -20.25 13.90
N PRO A 12 -35.17 -20.78 13.85
CA PRO A 12 -34.10 -20.39 14.75
C PRO A 12 -33.78 -18.90 14.55
N LYS A 13 -33.68 -18.14 15.64
CA LYS A 13 -33.18 -16.77 15.62
C LYS A 13 -31.72 -16.77 15.17
N SER A 14 -31.41 -15.94 14.17
CA SER A 14 -30.04 -15.57 13.82
C SER A 14 -29.28 -15.08 15.06
N PRO A 15 -27.99 -15.41 15.24
CA PRO A 15 -27.22 -14.86 16.34
C PRO A 15 -27.13 -13.35 16.14
N SER A 16 -27.47 -12.58 17.18
CA SER A 16 -27.20 -11.15 17.19
C SER A 16 -25.69 -10.97 17.13
N SER A 17 -25.20 -10.21 16.16
CA SER A 17 -23.84 -9.71 16.12
C SER A 17 -23.61 -8.79 17.33
N GLY A 18 -23.19 -9.37 18.45
CA GLY A 18 -22.52 -8.61 19.49
C GLY A 18 -21.17 -8.21 18.92
N ALA A 19 -20.91 -6.90 18.84
CA ALA A 19 -19.55 -6.43 18.61
C ALA A 19 -18.71 -6.92 19.80
N SER A 20 -17.92 -7.98 19.57
CA SER A 20 -16.88 -8.39 20.49
C SER A 20 -15.87 -7.26 20.58
N GLU A 21 -15.75 -6.67 21.77
CA GLU A 21 -14.77 -5.63 22.07
C GLU A 21 -13.38 -6.21 21.76
N VAL A 22 -12.64 -5.56 20.88
CA VAL A 22 -11.30 -5.99 20.47
C VAL A 22 -10.36 -5.80 21.66
N VAL A 23 -9.97 -6.89 22.31
CA VAL A 23 -9.02 -6.86 23.43
C VAL A 23 -7.60 -6.76 22.86
N LEU A 24 -6.93 -5.63 23.09
CA LEU A 24 -5.54 -5.38 22.71
C LEU A 24 -4.67 -5.37 23.97
N HIS A 25 -3.51 -6.03 23.94
CA HIS A 25 -2.54 -5.89 25.02
C HIS A 25 -1.91 -4.49 25.04
N ASP A 26 -1.55 -4.00 26.23
CA ASP A 26 -0.91 -2.70 26.35
C ASP A 26 0.57 -2.71 25.90
N ALA A 27 1.16 -1.54 25.73
CA ALA A 27 2.56 -1.42 25.32
C ALA A 27 3.56 -2.03 26.32
N GLY A 28 3.20 -2.09 27.61
CA GLY A 28 4.03 -2.68 28.66
C GLY A 28 4.14 -4.20 28.53
N HIS A 29 3.09 -4.87 28.05
CA HIS A 29 3.11 -6.29 27.72
C HIS A 29 4.23 -6.64 26.72
N TRP A 30 4.33 -5.89 25.61
CA TRP A 30 5.31 -6.14 24.56
C TRP A 30 6.74 -5.72 24.95
N ALA A 31 6.88 -4.63 25.71
CA ALA A 31 8.20 -4.15 26.16
C ALA A 31 8.93 -5.15 27.07
N ALA A 32 8.19 -5.98 27.81
CA ALA A 32 8.77 -7.03 28.65
C ALA A 32 9.36 -8.21 27.85
N LEU A 33 8.91 -8.42 26.60
CA LEU A 33 9.37 -9.51 25.74
C LEU A 33 10.60 -9.14 24.89
N ALA A 34 10.87 -7.84 24.69
CA ALA A 34 11.91 -7.35 23.78
C ALA A 34 13.31 -7.18 24.42
N GLN A 35 13.50 -7.59 25.68
CA GLN A 35 14.75 -7.33 26.42
C GLN A 35 15.93 -8.28 26.09
N ASP A 36 15.78 -9.21 25.13
CA ASP A 36 16.75 -10.30 24.93
C ASP A 36 17.69 -10.18 23.72
N GLU A 37 17.60 -9.17 22.84
CA GLU A 37 18.52 -9.03 21.69
C GLU A 37 18.94 -7.57 21.43
N GLN A 38 20.22 -7.25 21.66
CA GLN A 38 20.88 -6.01 21.21
C GLN A 38 22.24 -6.35 20.61
N ASP A 39 22.38 -6.15 19.31
CA ASP A 39 23.67 -5.90 18.64
C ASP A 39 23.51 -4.59 17.84
N GLU A 40 24.30 -3.58 18.20
CA GLU A 40 24.36 -2.26 17.55
C GLU A 40 25.58 -2.20 16.64
N ASP A 41 25.38 -1.92 15.35
CA ASP A 41 26.41 -1.30 14.50
C ASP A 41 25.71 -0.49 13.38
N ALA A 42 25.87 0.83 13.40
CA ALA A 42 25.40 1.72 12.33
C ALA A 42 26.48 2.76 12.02
N ASP A 43 27.19 2.54 10.91
CA ASP A 43 28.06 3.54 10.28
C ASP A 43 27.34 4.09 9.04
N SER A 44 27.05 5.39 9.02
CA SER A 44 26.40 6.09 7.90
C SER A 44 27.29 7.21 7.42
N SER A 45 27.90 7.00 6.26
CA SER A 45 28.56 8.05 5.48
C SER A 45 28.20 7.86 4.02
N LEU A 46 27.33 8.71 3.45
CA LEU A 46 27.33 8.97 2.00
C LEU A 46 26.98 10.43 1.70
N GLY A 47 27.84 11.05 0.90
CA GLY A 47 27.76 12.43 0.44
C GLY A 47 26.77 12.62 -0.70
N VAL A 48 26.31 13.87 -0.82
CA VAL A 48 25.40 14.36 -1.86
C VAL A 48 26.20 15.00 -2.98
N ASP A 49 26.05 14.50 -4.20
CA ASP A 49 26.41 15.24 -5.42
C ASP A 49 25.16 15.33 -6.33
N THR A 50 24.77 16.57 -6.58
CA THR A 50 23.61 16.99 -7.37
C THR A 50 24.02 17.29 -8.81
N GLU A 51 23.39 16.65 -9.79
CA GLU A 51 23.06 17.28 -11.08
C GLU A 51 22.02 16.45 -11.85
N SER A 52 20.76 16.90 -11.84
CA SER A 52 19.79 16.61 -12.92
C SER A 52 18.72 17.70 -12.97
N SER A 53 18.39 18.11 -14.19
CA SER A 53 17.77 19.38 -14.56
C SER A 53 16.25 19.36 -14.44
N THR A 54 15.73 19.24 -13.22
CA THR A 54 14.36 19.66 -12.82
C THR A 54 14.27 20.06 -11.33
N ALA A 55 15.35 19.94 -10.57
CA ALA A 55 15.32 20.08 -9.12
C ALA A 55 15.69 21.49 -8.64
N SER A 56 14.71 22.21 -8.11
CA SER A 56 14.96 22.97 -6.88
C SER A 56 14.26 22.23 -5.76
N MET A 57 14.91 21.17 -5.26
CA MET A 57 14.53 20.64 -3.94
C MET A 57 14.84 21.75 -2.94
N THR A 58 13.82 22.46 -2.47
CA THR A 58 14.00 23.37 -1.35
C THR A 58 14.49 22.55 -0.15
N SER A 59 15.47 23.06 0.60
CA SER A 59 15.99 22.36 1.80
C SER A 59 14.90 21.96 2.79
N SER A 60 13.74 22.63 2.74
CA SER A 60 12.54 22.30 3.48
C SER A 60 11.93 20.93 3.19
N ILE A 61 12.07 20.41 1.97
CA ILE A 61 11.52 19.09 1.57
C ILE A 61 12.27 17.94 2.26
N LEU A 62 13.55 18.15 2.61
CA LEU A 62 14.38 17.17 3.31
C LEU A 62 14.27 17.25 4.85
N ASN A 63 13.42 18.13 5.38
CA ASN A 63 13.22 18.26 6.82
C ASN A 63 12.26 17.17 7.33
N TYR A 64 12.80 15.97 7.50
CA TYR A 64 12.08 14.83 8.06
C TYR A 64 11.76 15.00 9.55
N ARG A 65 10.64 14.42 9.96
CA ARG A 65 10.32 14.28 11.39
C ARG A 65 11.11 13.09 11.93
N THR A 66 11.75 13.26 13.09
CA THR A 66 12.45 12.17 13.78
C THR A 66 11.68 11.76 15.02
N ILE A 67 11.28 10.50 15.12
CA ILE A 67 10.61 9.93 16.30
C ILE A 67 11.38 8.68 16.71
N LYS A 68 11.94 8.67 17.93
CA LYS A 68 12.69 7.53 18.49
C LYS A 68 13.77 6.96 17.55
N GLY A 69 14.49 7.83 16.84
CA GLY A 69 15.57 7.44 15.93
C GLY A 69 15.14 7.02 14.52
N ARG A 70 13.83 6.93 14.25
CA ARG A 70 13.27 6.68 12.90
C ARG A 70 12.89 8.00 12.23
N THR A 71 13.07 8.10 10.91
CA THR A 71 12.65 9.28 10.14
C THR A 71 11.30 9.05 9.49
N TYR A 72 10.52 10.12 9.36
CA TYR A 72 9.19 10.12 8.75
C TYR A 72 9.05 11.32 7.83
N HIS A 73 8.09 11.25 6.91
CA HIS A 73 7.75 12.36 6.03
C HIS A 73 7.52 13.66 6.83
N SER A 74 7.86 14.78 6.21
CA SER A 74 7.75 16.11 6.84
C SER A 74 6.30 16.45 7.14
N GLU A 75 6.01 17.11 8.26
CA GLU A 75 4.69 17.72 8.49
C GLU A 75 4.52 19.04 7.71
N ARG A 76 5.50 19.41 6.87
CA ARG A 76 5.39 20.59 6.00
C ARG A 76 4.62 20.23 4.73
N GLY A 77 3.32 20.49 4.78
CA GLY A 77 2.37 20.19 3.71
C GLY A 77 1.08 19.66 4.31
N ASN A 78 0.20 19.12 3.48
CA ASN A 78 -1.00 18.39 3.92
C ASN A 78 -0.84 16.87 3.75
N ALA A 79 0.34 16.41 3.31
CA ALA A 79 0.64 15.00 3.13
C ALA A 79 0.81 14.32 4.48
N GLU A 80 0.12 13.20 4.69
CA GLU A 80 0.21 12.41 5.91
C GLU A 80 0.49 10.95 5.56
N TYR A 81 1.48 10.37 6.24
CA TYR A 81 1.88 8.99 6.06
C TYR A 81 2.34 8.40 7.39
N TRP A 82 2.03 7.12 7.60
CA TRP A 82 2.18 6.47 8.89
C TRP A 82 3.54 5.76 9.05
N ALA A 83 4.13 5.29 7.95
CA ALA A 83 5.39 4.55 8.01
C ALA A 83 6.61 5.49 7.94
N SER A 84 7.73 4.98 8.42
CA SER A 84 9.03 5.65 8.35
C SER A 84 9.55 5.73 6.91
N ASN A 85 10.60 6.52 6.68
CA ASN A 85 11.24 6.70 5.39
C ASN A 85 12.78 6.63 5.48
N ASP A 86 13.28 5.94 6.50
CA ASP A 86 14.72 5.69 6.73
C ASP A 86 15.20 4.41 6.01
N ALA A 87 16.53 4.23 6.00
CA ALA A 87 17.19 3.11 5.33
C ALA A 87 16.64 1.74 5.75
N GLN A 88 16.31 1.55 7.03
CA GLN A 88 15.74 0.29 7.53
C GLN A 88 14.37 0.01 6.92
N GLN A 89 13.52 1.02 6.77
CA GLN A 89 12.24 0.85 6.07
C GLN A 89 12.44 0.61 4.58
N ASN A 90 13.38 1.31 3.94
CA ASN A 90 13.66 1.15 2.52
C ASN A 90 14.10 -0.28 2.20
N GLU A 91 15.00 -0.86 3.01
CA GLU A 91 15.40 -2.27 2.88
C GLU A 91 14.20 -3.23 3.04
N ALA A 92 13.32 -2.97 4.00
CA ALA A 92 12.10 -3.76 4.17
C ALA A 92 11.18 -3.69 2.94
N MET A 93 11.02 -2.51 2.34
CA MET A 93 10.24 -2.33 1.11
C MET A 93 10.85 -3.09 -0.09
N ASP A 94 12.18 -3.10 -0.22
CA ASP A 94 12.86 -3.82 -1.29
C ASP A 94 12.74 -5.36 -1.13
N ILE A 95 12.80 -5.86 0.11
CA ILE A 95 12.51 -7.27 0.41
C ILE A 95 11.05 -7.61 0.06
N ILE A 96 10.10 -6.75 0.42
CA ILE A 96 8.67 -6.92 0.08
C ILE A 96 8.50 -6.92 -1.44
N HIS A 97 9.16 -6.02 -2.18
CA HIS A 97 9.12 -6.02 -3.63
C HIS A 97 9.57 -7.38 -4.20
N HIS A 98 10.72 -7.91 -3.75
CA HIS A 98 11.20 -9.20 -4.22
C HIS A 98 10.23 -10.35 -3.88
N PHE A 99 9.68 -10.36 -2.67
CA PHE A 99 8.66 -11.32 -2.25
C PHE A 99 7.40 -11.28 -3.13
N LEU A 100 6.94 -10.08 -3.51
CA LEU A 100 5.78 -9.91 -4.39
C LEU A 100 6.07 -10.43 -5.79
N VAL A 101 7.23 -10.12 -6.36
CA VAL A 101 7.65 -10.65 -7.68
C VAL A 101 7.67 -12.17 -7.67
N LEU A 102 8.22 -12.80 -6.62
CA LEU A 102 8.19 -14.26 -6.47
C LEU A 102 6.75 -14.81 -6.37
N THR A 103 5.89 -14.15 -5.59
CA THR A 103 4.48 -14.52 -5.44
C THR A 103 3.72 -14.45 -6.77
N LEU A 104 4.08 -13.51 -7.64
CA LEU A 104 3.51 -13.34 -8.96
C LEU A 104 4.19 -14.20 -10.05
N GLY A 105 5.09 -15.11 -9.66
CA GLY A 105 5.79 -16.00 -10.58
C GLY A 105 6.78 -15.28 -11.49
N GLY A 106 7.45 -14.25 -10.96
CA GLY A 106 8.43 -13.44 -11.67
C GLY A 106 7.85 -12.30 -12.51
N LYS A 107 6.58 -11.93 -12.29
CA LYS A 107 5.92 -10.83 -13.01
C LYS A 107 5.82 -9.58 -12.15
N LEU A 108 5.91 -8.41 -12.78
CA LEU A 108 5.72 -7.10 -12.13
C LEU A 108 4.26 -6.63 -12.11
N HIS A 109 3.41 -7.15 -13.00
CA HIS A 109 2.00 -6.79 -13.13
C HIS A 109 1.17 -7.98 -13.63
N LEU A 110 -0.15 -7.90 -13.44
CA LEU A 110 -1.12 -8.88 -13.92
C LEU A 110 -2.02 -8.34 -15.03
N ALA A 111 -2.12 -7.02 -15.17
CA ALA A 111 -2.84 -6.34 -16.23
C ALA A 111 -2.36 -6.86 -17.60
N PRO A 112 -3.27 -7.15 -18.55
CA PRO A 112 -2.91 -7.65 -19.87
C PRO A 112 -2.43 -6.48 -20.76
N LEU A 113 -1.25 -5.94 -20.42
CA LEU A 113 -0.63 -4.86 -21.15
C LEU A 113 -0.25 -5.30 -22.56
N LYS A 114 -0.32 -4.35 -23.49
CA LYS A 114 0.13 -4.55 -24.87
C LYS A 114 1.61 -4.16 -24.98
N ASP A 115 2.30 -4.72 -25.97
CA ASP A 115 3.72 -4.41 -26.20
C ASP A 115 3.97 -2.93 -26.57
N ASP A 116 2.93 -2.19 -26.95
CA ASP A 116 3.01 -0.81 -27.42
C ASP A 116 2.81 0.27 -26.35
N ILE A 117 2.76 -0.09 -25.06
CA ILE A 117 2.70 0.88 -23.95
C ILE A 117 3.82 1.94 -24.06
N LYS A 118 3.48 3.19 -23.71
CA LYS A 118 4.38 4.35 -23.84
C LYS A 118 4.53 5.13 -22.56
N THR A 119 3.48 5.24 -21.75
CA THR A 119 3.50 6.06 -20.54
C THR A 119 2.90 5.29 -19.37
N VAL A 120 3.68 5.16 -18.30
CA VAL A 120 3.31 4.41 -17.09
C VAL A 120 3.47 5.29 -15.86
N LEU A 121 2.51 5.19 -14.93
CA LEU A 121 2.54 5.86 -13.64
C LEU A 121 2.63 4.83 -12.51
N ASP A 122 3.59 4.96 -11.61
CA ASP A 122 3.71 4.20 -10.36
C ASP A 122 3.38 5.12 -9.18
N VAL A 123 2.19 4.96 -8.59
CA VAL A 123 1.66 5.83 -7.53
C VAL A 123 2.06 5.32 -6.16
N GLY A 124 2.71 6.17 -5.37
CA GLY A 124 3.30 5.78 -4.09
C GLY A 124 4.48 4.85 -4.29
N THR A 125 5.41 5.26 -5.15
CA THR A 125 6.49 4.42 -5.67
C THR A 125 7.49 3.96 -4.59
N GLY A 126 7.50 4.58 -3.41
CA GLY A 126 8.39 4.21 -2.31
C GLY A 126 9.85 4.35 -2.72
N THR A 127 10.64 3.27 -2.66
CA THR A 127 12.04 3.29 -3.11
C THR A 127 12.21 3.46 -4.62
N GLY A 128 11.13 3.33 -5.40
CA GLY A 128 11.18 3.38 -6.87
C GLY A 128 11.53 2.05 -7.52
N ILE A 129 11.79 0.99 -6.75
CA ILE A 129 12.29 -0.30 -7.26
C ILE A 129 11.34 -0.93 -8.30
N TRP A 130 10.01 -0.83 -8.12
CA TRP A 130 9.07 -1.35 -9.11
C TRP A 130 9.13 -0.57 -10.42
N ALA A 131 9.16 0.77 -10.35
CA ALA A 131 9.26 1.63 -11.52
C ALA A 131 10.55 1.37 -12.31
N ILE A 132 11.66 1.14 -11.61
CA ILE A 132 12.97 0.81 -12.20
C ILE A 132 12.90 -0.54 -12.92
N ASP A 133 12.45 -1.60 -12.24
CA ASP A 133 12.36 -2.94 -12.84
C ASP A 133 11.39 -2.96 -14.03
N PHE A 134 10.27 -2.24 -13.93
CA PHE A 134 9.31 -2.13 -15.03
C PHE A 134 9.93 -1.41 -16.24
N ALA A 135 10.67 -0.34 -16.01
CA ALA A 135 11.35 0.42 -17.05
C ALA A 135 12.46 -0.38 -17.75
N ASP A 136 13.15 -1.26 -17.03
CA ASP A 136 14.14 -2.18 -17.58
C ASP A 136 13.48 -3.26 -18.47
N GLU A 137 12.31 -3.78 -18.09
CA GLU A 137 11.53 -4.71 -18.93
C GLU A 137 10.88 -4.02 -20.15
N HIS A 138 10.61 -2.72 -20.06
CA HIS A 138 9.90 -1.94 -21.07
C HIS A 138 10.69 -0.67 -21.47
N PRO A 139 11.86 -0.82 -22.13
CA PRO A 139 12.74 0.32 -22.48
C PRO A 139 12.09 1.33 -23.44
N GLN A 140 10.98 0.97 -24.10
CA GLN A 140 10.19 1.85 -24.96
C GLN A 140 9.18 2.73 -24.21
N ALA A 141 8.92 2.46 -22.92
CA ALA A 141 7.95 3.18 -22.11
C ALA A 141 8.65 4.17 -21.18
N GLU A 142 8.07 5.35 -21.03
CA GLU A 142 8.43 6.30 -19.97
C GLU A 142 7.66 5.95 -18.70
N VAL A 143 8.37 5.79 -17.59
CA VAL A 143 7.80 5.47 -16.28
C VAL A 143 7.98 6.67 -15.36
N ILE A 144 6.88 7.16 -14.81
CA ILE A 144 6.86 8.21 -13.79
C ILE A 144 6.49 7.56 -12.47
N GLY A 145 7.35 7.66 -11.45
CA GLY A 145 7.02 7.27 -10.08
C GLY A 145 6.71 8.50 -9.23
N THR A 146 5.62 8.47 -8.48
CA THR A 146 5.26 9.55 -7.55
C THR A 146 5.31 9.08 -6.10
N ASP A 147 5.90 9.89 -5.23
CA ASP A 147 5.89 9.66 -3.78
C ASP A 147 5.98 10.99 -3.04
N ILE A 148 5.47 11.05 -1.81
CA ILE A 148 5.61 12.24 -0.97
C ILE A 148 7.05 12.40 -0.46
N SER A 149 7.80 11.30 -0.33
CA SER A 149 9.16 11.30 0.19
C SER A 149 10.19 11.11 -0.94
N PRO A 150 11.21 11.98 -1.04
CA PRO A 150 12.29 11.82 -2.01
C PRO A 150 13.33 10.81 -1.50
N ILE A 151 12.97 9.53 -1.48
CA ILE A 151 13.80 8.41 -1.00
C ILE A 151 14.31 7.50 -2.12
N GLN A 152 14.06 7.89 -3.38
CA GLN A 152 14.41 7.12 -4.56
C GLN A 152 15.91 7.31 -4.91
N PRO A 153 16.55 6.32 -5.55
CA PRO A 153 17.95 6.43 -5.95
C PRO A 153 18.16 7.52 -7.01
N SER A 154 19.34 8.13 -7.00
CA SER A 154 19.71 9.14 -8.00
C SER A 154 20.11 8.55 -9.36
N TRP A 155 20.58 7.30 -9.38
CA TRP A 155 20.96 6.59 -10.59
C TRP A 155 19.85 5.62 -10.99
N VAL A 156 19.12 5.96 -12.06
CA VAL A 156 17.98 5.19 -12.59
C VAL A 156 18.06 5.04 -14.11
N PRO A 157 17.29 4.11 -14.71
CA PRO A 157 17.16 4.02 -16.15
C PRO A 157 16.75 5.36 -16.79
N PRO A 158 17.19 5.67 -18.02
CA PRO A 158 16.95 6.97 -18.67
C PRO A 158 15.46 7.24 -18.97
N ASN A 159 14.62 6.20 -18.91
CA ASN A 159 13.18 6.26 -19.10
C ASN A 159 12.39 6.30 -17.77
N VAL A 160 13.04 6.50 -16.63
CA VAL A 160 12.41 6.67 -15.31
C VAL A 160 12.52 8.13 -14.85
N LYS A 161 11.43 8.67 -14.31
CA LYS A 161 11.39 9.96 -13.60
C LYS A 161 10.66 9.81 -12.28
N PHE A 162 11.13 10.53 -11.26
CA PHE A 162 10.45 10.59 -9.97
C PHE A 162 9.98 12.01 -9.67
N GLU A 163 8.74 12.12 -9.20
CA GLU A 163 8.09 13.38 -8.87
C GLU A 163 7.55 13.33 -7.43
N ILE A 164 7.71 14.44 -6.71
CA ILE A 164 7.18 14.54 -5.35
C ILE A 164 5.72 14.96 -5.42
N GLU A 165 4.80 14.01 -5.23
CA GLU A 165 3.36 14.27 -5.24
C GLU A 165 2.61 13.50 -4.14
N ASP A 166 1.55 14.13 -3.62
CA ASP A 166 0.60 13.51 -2.71
C ASP A 166 -0.62 13.03 -3.52
N CYS A 167 -0.72 11.71 -3.71
CA CYS A 167 -1.80 11.09 -4.47
C CYS A 167 -3.20 11.25 -3.84
N THR A 168 -3.31 11.80 -2.62
CA THR A 168 -4.59 12.16 -1.99
C THR A 168 -5.09 13.55 -2.38
N GLN A 169 -4.28 14.33 -3.10
CA GLN A 169 -4.66 15.60 -3.71
C GLN A 169 -5.07 15.39 -5.19
N PRO A 170 -5.72 16.37 -5.83
CA PRO A 170 -5.93 16.33 -7.28
C PRO A 170 -4.59 16.16 -8.01
N TRP A 171 -4.49 15.17 -8.90
CA TRP A 171 -3.26 14.87 -9.62
C TRP A 171 -2.95 15.94 -10.65
N THR A 172 -1.67 16.27 -10.81
CA THR A 172 -1.24 17.34 -11.73
C THR A 172 -1.24 16.90 -13.19
N PHE A 173 -1.42 15.60 -13.45
CA PHE A 173 -1.44 15.02 -14.78
C PHE A 173 -2.71 15.39 -15.57
N SER A 174 -2.55 15.57 -16.88
CA SER A 174 -3.68 15.77 -17.79
C SER A 174 -4.55 14.51 -17.87
N PRO A 175 -5.84 14.64 -18.22
CA PRO A 175 -6.64 13.46 -18.54
C PRO A 175 -6.02 12.63 -19.67
N ASP A 176 -6.28 11.32 -19.67
CA ASP A 176 -5.84 10.39 -20.72
C ASP A 176 -4.31 10.40 -20.96
N SER A 177 -3.50 10.47 -19.89
CA SER A 177 -2.04 10.57 -19.97
C SER A 177 -1.32 9.24 -19.97
N PHE A 178 -1.84 8.21 -19.29
CA PHE A 178 -1.12 6.97 -19.01
C PHE A 178 -1.76 5.75 -19.67
N ASP A 179 -0.94 4.88 -20.26
CA ASP A 179 -1.37 3.57 -20.77
C ASP A 179 -1.55 2.56 -19.64
N PHE A 180 -0.78 2.72 -18.56
CA PHE A 180 -0.85 1.89 -17.37
C PHE A 180 -0.61 2.72 -16.11
N ILE A 181 -1.42 2.50 -15.08
CA ILE A 181 -1.23 3.08 -13.75
C ILE A 181 -1.17 1.94 -12.75
N TYR A 182 -0.07 1.90 -12.01
CA TYR A 182 0.19 0.90 -10.99
C TYR A 182 0.21 1.57 -9.62
N MET A 183 -0.28 0.86 -8.62
CA MET A 183 -0.20 1.28 -7.22
C MET A 183 -0.18 0.06 -6.31
N ARG A 184 0.58 0.11 -5.22
CA ARG A 184 0.61 -0.99 -4.26
C ARG A 184 0.89 -0.53 -2.84
N TYR A 185 0.33 -1.26 -1.87
CA TYR A 185 0.60 -1.09 -0.44
C TYR A 185 0.33 0.34 0.07
N LEU A 186 -0.75 0.93 -0.40
CA LEU A 186 -1.23 2.25 0.02
C LEU A 186 -2.17 2.18 1.24
N TYR A 187 -2.38 1.00 1.83
CA TYR A 187 -3.15 0.89 3.08
C TYR A 187 -2.66 1.89 4.15
N GLY A 188 -3.58 2.37 4.98
CA GLY A 188 -3.29 3.37 6.01
C GLY A 188 -2.85 4.74 5.50
N SER A 189 -2.72 4.91 4.18
CA SER A 189 -2.15 6.11 3.55
C SER A 189 -3.18 6.89 2.74
N ILE A 190 -4.31 6.26 2.42
CA ILE A 190 -5.38 6.88 1.62
C ILE A 190 -6.60 7.10 2.52
N SER A 191 -7.09 8.34 2.54
CA SER A 191 -8.29 8.74 3.27
C SER A 191 -9.57 8.52 2.46
N ASP A 192 -9.50 8.69 1.13
CA ASP A 192 -10.61 8.50 0.20
C ASP A 192 -10.16 7.68 -1.01
N TRP A 193 -10.48 6.38 -0.98
CA TRP A 193 -10.15 5.44 -2.05
C TRP A 193 -11.00 5.68 -3.31
N SER A 194 -12.24 6.17 -3.19
CA SER A 194 -13.04 6.50 -4.38
C SER A 194 -12.42 7.68 -5.12
N ALA A 195 -11.99 8.72 -4.41
CA ALA A 195 -11.28 9.85 -5.01
C ALA A 195 -9.98 9.43 -5.72
N LEU A 196 -9.20 8.54 -5.09
CA LEU A 196 -7.98 7.99 -5.69
C LEU A 196 -8.27 7.29 -7.03
N PHE A 197 -9.27 6.41 -7.08
CA PHE A 197 -9.61 5.70 -8.33
C PHE A 197 -10.27 6.60 -9.37
N HIS A 198 -10.96 7.67 -8.97
CA HIS A 198 -11.45 8.68 -9.90
C HIS A 198 -10.31 9.45 -10.58
N GLU A 199 -9.27 9.83 -9.83
CA GLU A 199 -8.08 10.44 -10.42
C GLU A 199 -7.33 9.46 -11.32
N ALA A 200 -7.19 8.19 -10.89
CA ALA A 200 -6.61 7.14 -11.71
C ALA A 200 -7.39 6.94 -13.02
N PHE A 201 -8.73 6.89 -12.96
CA PHE A 201 -9.59 6.76 -14.14
C PHE A 201 -9.44 7.97 -15.07
N ARG A 202 -9.47 9.19 -14.53
CA ARG A 202 -9.31 10.43 -15.30
C ARG A 202 -7.96 10.45 -16.05
N SER A 203 -6.89 10.04 -15.39
CA SER A 203 -5.53 10.07 -15.94
C SER A 203 -5.20 8.87 -16.83
N CYS A 204 -5.94 7.78 -16.73
CA CYS A 204 -5.78 6.59 -17.57
C CYS A 204 -6.38 6.83 -18.96
N LYS A 205 -5.64 6.48 -20.01
CA LYS A 205 -6.12 6.56 -21.39
C LYS A 205 -7.29 5.60 -21.61
N PRO A 206 -8.21 5.91 -22.55
CA PRO A 206 -9.21 4.94 -22.99
C PRO A 206 -8.55 3.65 -23.49
N GLY A 207 -8.88 2.52 -22.84
CA GLY A 207 -8.30 1.22 -23.14
C GLY A 207 -6.96 0.92 -22.44
N GLY A 208 -6.48 1.82 -21.58
CA GLY A 208 -5.40 1.58 -20.64
C GLY A 208 -5.86 0.78 -19.41
N TRP A 209 -4.92 0.47 -18.52
CA TRP A 209 -5.17 -0.34 -17.33
C TRP A 209 -4.80 0.39 -16.05
N VAL A 210 -5.54 0.11 -14.98
CA VAL A 210 -5.16 0.46 -13.61
C VAL A 210 -5.05 -0.84 -12.82
N GLU A 211 -3.93 -1.04 -12.14
CA GLU A 211 -3.71 -2.17 -11.26
C GLU A 211 -3.36 -1.69 -9.86
N SER A 212 -4.09 -2.22 -8.87
CA SER A 212 -3.89 -1.91 -7.46
C SER A 212 -3.62 -3.20 -6.71
N PHE A 213 -2.52 -3.26 -5.96
CA PHE A 213 -2.15 -4.43 -5.15
C PHE A 213 -2.09 -4.06 -3.67
N GLU A 214 -2.99 -4.62 -2.86
CA GLU A 214 -3.04 -4.38 -1.42
C GLU A 214 -2.89 -5.68 -0.64
N ALA A 215 -2.42 -5.55 0.60
CA ALA A 215 -2.32 -6.66 1.53
C ALA A 215 -3.30 -6.49 2.70
N SER A 216 -3.72 -7.60 3.30
CA SER A 216 -4.48 -7.54 4.54
C SER A 216 -3.56 -7.09 5.68
N ALA A 217 -4.04 -6.17 6.51
CA ALA A 217 -3.37 -5.83 7.76
C ALA A 217 -3.46 -6.99 8.78
N MET A 218 -4.47 -7.86 8.63
CA MET A 218 -4.66 -9.03 9.49
C MET A 218 -3.76 -10.18 9.01
N LEU A 219 -2.87 -10.62 9.89
CA LEU A 219 -2.08 -11.82 9.69
C LEU A 219 -2.89 -13.04 10.11
N GLU A 220 -2.99 -14.02 9.22
CA GLU A 220 -3.73 -15.27 9.43
C GLU A 220 -2.86 -16.46 9.02
N SER A 221 -3.23 -17.65 9.51
CA SER A 221 -2.56 -18.90 9.16
C SER A 221 -3.56 -20.04 9.02
N ASP A 222 -3.40 -20.87 7.99
CA ASP A 222 -4.21 -22.09 7.80
C ASP A 222 -3.74 -23.28 8.66
N ASP A 223 -2.57 -23.17 9.30
CA ASP A 223 -1.98 -24.23 10.13
C ASP A 223 -2.01 -23.92 11.64
N ASP A 224 -2.86 -22.97 12.05
CA ASP A 224 -3.05 -22.51 13.44
C ASP A 224 -1.76 -21.99 14.11
N THR A 225 -0.76 -21.57 13.34
CA THR A 225 0.47 -20.97 13.88
C THR A 225 0.27 -19.53 14.37
N VAL A 226 -0.64 -18.78 13.75
CA VAL A 226 -1.11 -17.48 14.23
C VAL A 226 -2.28 -17.72 15.19
N LYS A 227 -1.96 -17.77 16.48
CA LYS A 227 -2.95 -17.99 17.55
C LYS A 227 -3.54 -16.68 18.03
N GLU A 228 -4.81 -16.69 18.41
CA GLU A 228 -5.46 -15.54 19.06
C GLU A 228 -4.69 -15.13 20.34
N GLY A 229 -4.45 -13.84 20.50
CA GLY A 229 -3.63 -13.28 21.59
C GLY A 229 -2.12 -13.32 21.33
N SER A 230 -1.68 -13.82 20.16
CA SER A 230 -0.29 -13.68 19.73
C SER A 230 -0.04 -12.29 19.16
N ALA A 231 1.22 -11.84 19.18
CA ALA A 231 1.64 -10.58 18.55
C ALA A 231 1.17 -10.46 17.10
N MET A 232 1.26 -11.56 16.34
CA MET A 232 0.83 -11.59 14.94
C MET A 232 -0.70 -11.40 14.79
N SER A 233 -1.48 -12.04 15.67
CA SER A 233 -2.95 -11.89 15.66
C SER A 233 -3.43 -10.50 16.13
N GLU A 234 -2.60 -9.77 16.88
CA GLU A 234 -2.92 -8.44 17.40
C GLU A 234 -2.41 -7.30 16.54
N TRP A 235 -1.33 -7.52 15.78
CA TRP A 235 -0.71 -6.52 14.92
C TRP A 235 -1.73 -5.80 14.05
N GLY A 236 -2.50 -6.53 13.23
CA GLY A 236 -3.52 -5.95 12.37
C GLY A 236 -4.59 -5.17 13.12
N LYS A 237 -4.98 -5.65 14.30
CA LYS A 237 -6.02 -5.02 15.14
C LYS A 237 -5.58 -3.62 15.61
N PHE A 238 -4.29 -3.42 15.94
CA PHE A 238 -3.75 -2.10 16.28
C PHE A 238 -3.83 -1.13 15.09
N PHE A 239 -3.44 -1.58 13.89
CA PHE A 239 -3.48 -0.73 12.70
C PHE A 239 -4.90 -0.39 12.28
N ILE A 240 -5.83 -1.32 12.37
CA ILE A 240 -7.24 -1.07 12.09
C ILE A 240 -7.82 -0.02 13.05
N GLU A 241 -7.57 -0.14 14.36
CA GLU A 241 -8.05 0.82 15.35
C GLU A 241 -7.36 2.20 15.20
N GLY A 242 -6.04 2.22 14.97
CA GLY A 242 -5.29 3.45 14.71
C GLY A 242 -5.77 4.16 13.45
N GLY A 243 -5.96 3.41 12.36
CA GLY A 243 -6.45 3.89 11.08
C GLY A 243 -7.83 4.53 11.18
N LYS A 244 -8.77 3.93 11.93
CA LYS A 244 -10.09 4.52 12.21
C LYS A 244 -9.98 5.89 12.86
N ARG A 245 -9.05 6.08 13.80
CA ARG A 245 -8.83 7.36 14.50
C ARG A 245 -8.19 8.42 13.61
N LEU A 246 -7.36 7.98 12.66
CA LEU A 246 -6.69 8.85 11.69
C LEU A 246 -7.54 9.11 10.44
N GLY A 247 -8.67 8.42 10.27
CA GLY A 247 -9.48 8.51 9.04
C GLY A 247 -8.79 7.89 7.82
N ARG A 248 -7.88 6.92 8.02
CA ARG A 248 -7.15 6.21 6.97
C ARG A 248 -7.21 4.72 7.23
N THR A 249 -7.89 3.99 6.35
CA THR A 249 -8.25 2.60 6.63
C THR A 249 -7.12 1.60 6.37
N PHE A 250 -7.14 0.49 7.12
CA PHE A 250 -6.31 -0.70 6.89
C PHE A 250 -7.14 -1.93 6.48
N THR A 251 -8.45 -1.77 6.30
CA THR A 251 -9.42 -2.83 5.94
C THR A 251 -9.77 -2.81 4.44
N ILE A 252 -8.81 -2.47 3.58
CA ILE A 252 -9.05 -2.23 2.14
C ILE A 252 -9.67 -3.46 1.47
N LEU A 253 -9.13 -4.64 1.77
CA LEU A 253 -9.61 -5.92 1.26
C LEU A 253 -10.95 -6.31 1.91
N ASP A 254 -11.07 -6.18 3.24
CA ASP A 254 -12.28 -6.55 3.98
C ASP A 254 -13.51 -5.74 3.54
N ASP A 255 -13.29 -4.45 3.23
CA ASP A 255 -14.32 -3.53 2.78
C ASP A 255 -14.46 -3.48 1.25
N ASP A 256 -13.69 -4.28 0.50
CA ASP A 256 -13.70 -4.38 -0.97
C ASP A 256 -13.53 -3.01 -1.66
N LEU A 257 -12.68 -2.13 -1.09
CA LEU A 257 -12.59 -0.73 -1.52
C LEU A 257 -11.97 -0.58 -2.91
N GLN A 258 -11.05 -1.46 -3.29
CA GLN A 258 -10.41 -1.44 -4.61
C GLN A 258 -11.46 -1.66 -5.70
N LYS A 259 -12.22 -2.75 -5.61
CA LYS A 259 -13.23 -3.07 -6.60
C LYS A 259 -14.34 -2.03 -6.65
N LYS A 260 -14.89 -1.64 -5.49
CA LYS A 260 -15.95 -0.63 -5.41
C LYS A 260 -15.50 0.71 -5.97
N GLY A 261 -14.29 1.16 -5.63
CA GLY A 261 -13.75 2.42 -6.12
C GLY A 261 -13.47 2.38 -7.63
N MET A 262 -12.98 1.26 -8.15
CA MET A 262 -12.81 1.08 -9.60
C MET A 262 -14.15 1.07 -10.35
N GLU A 263 -15.17 0.38 -9.83
CA GLU A 263 -16.52 0.36 -10.42
C GLU A 263 -17.15 1.77 -10.42
N ASP A 264 -17.06 2.48 -9.29
CA ASP A 264 -17.59 3.83 -9.10
C ASP A 264 -16.92 4.86 -10.03
N ALA A 265 -15.60 4.74 -10.22
CA ALA A 265 -14.84 5.60 -11.13
C ALA A 265 -15.17 5.36 -12.62
N GLY A 266 -15.71 4.18 -12.97
CA GLY A 266 -16.15 3.86 -14.33
C GLY A 266 -15.31 2.80 -15.06
N PHE A 267 -14.44 2.08 -14.37
CA PHE A 267 -13.76 0.91 -14.96
C PHE A 267 -14.77 -0.21 -15.25
N THR A 268 -14.55 -0.96 -16.33
CA THR A 268 -15.55 -1.93 -16.84
C THR A 268 -15.06 -3.37 -16.90
N ASP A 269 -13.77 -3.62 -17.11
CA ASP A 269 -13.16 -4.94 -17.06
C ASP A 269 -12.34 -5.10 -15.77
N ILE A 270 -13.05 -5.39 -14.68
CA ILE A 270 -12.45 -5.48 -13.35
C ILE A 270 -12.21 -6.96 -13.00
N GLN A 271 -10.94 -7.28 -12.74
CA GLN A 271 -10.48 -8.62 -12.37
C GLN A 271 -9.88 -8.56 -10.97
N THR A 272 -10.27 -9.50 -10.10
CA THR A 272 -9.71 -9.64 -8.74
C THR A 272 -8.93 -10.95 -8.65
N ARG A 273 -7.78 -10.91 -7.99
CA ARG A 273 -6.92 -12.07 -7.76
C ARG A 273 -6.44 -12.05 -6.31
N ASP A 274 -6.77 -13.10 -5.58
CA ASP A 274 -6.30 -13.26 -4.21
C ASP A 274 -5.05 -14.12 -4.20
N PHE A 275 -4.00 -13.63 -3.53
CA PHE A 275 -2.75 -14.34 -3.36
C PHE A 275 -2.56 -14.68 -1.89
N LYS A 276 -2.29 -15.96 -1.63
CA LYS A 276 -1.88 -16.41 -0.33
C LYS A 276 -0.36 -16.47 -0.27
N ALA A 277 0.24 -15.82 0.73
CA ALA A 277 1.64 -16.02 1.06
C ALA A 277 1.85 -17.50 1.46
N THR A 278 2.53 -18.28 0.62
CA THR A 278 2.79 -19.69 0.91
C THR A 278 4.19 -19.84 1.50
N SER A 279 4.29 -20.46 2.69
CA SER A 279 5.56 -21.04 3.12
C SER A 279 5.68 -22.42 2.49
N HIS A 280 6.62 -22.59 1.56
CA HIS A 280 7.06 -23.94 1.20
C HIS A 280 7.94 -24.41 2.36
N ARG A 281 7.41 -25.31 3.20
CA ARG A 281 8.22 -26.07 4.15
C ARG A 281 8.85 -27.27 3.46
#